data_AF-A0A4V1C8K0-F1
#
_entry.id   AF-A0A4V1C8K0-F1
#
_cell.length_a   1.000
_cell.length_b   1.000
_cell.length_c   1.000
_cell.angle_alpha   90.00
_cell.angle_beta   90.00
_cell.angle_gamma   90.00
#
_symmetry.space_group_name_H-M   'P 1'
#
loop_
_entity.id
_entity.type
_entity.pdbx_description
1 polymer ?
#
loop_
_entity_poly.entity_id
_entity_poly.type
_entity_poly.pdbx_seq_one_letter_code
_entity_poly.pdbx_strand_id
1 'polypeptide(L)'
;MMSFKDYLACDDVNKITDVTDQFHYEDISNEHRDEDSQLVSCGQDDSYNELKYIYNQHLSVYVEEGDITKEQAIKALCEVCHMFDSERRNRDEFYHKLSRLLEVEVPFPGCRGR
;
A
#
# COMPACT_ATOMS: atom_id res chain seq x y z
N MET A 1 14.63 8.25 2.93
CA MET A 1 14.10 9.11 4.02
C MET A 1 13.02 9.96 3.37
N MET A 2 11.76 9.82 3.78
CA MET A 2 10.64 10.54 3.13
C MET A 2 10.87 12.05 3.16
N SER A 3 10.45 12.73 2.10
CA SER A 3 10.47 14.19 2.07
C SER A 3 9.44 14.74 3.04
N PHE A 4 9.69 15.93 3.58
CA PHE A 4 8.69 16.68 4.36
C PHE A 4 7.40 16.92 3.55
N LYS A 5 7.51 17.01 2.21
CA LYS A 5 6.36 17.12 1.32
C LYS A 5 5.49 15.86 1.30
N ASP A 6 6.12 14.69 1.37
CA ASP A 6 5.42 13.40 1.31
C ASP A 6 4.68 13.14 2.63
N TYR A 7 5.27 13.57 3.75
CA TYR A 7 4.63 13.50 5.06
C TYR A 7 3.35 14.36 5.10
N LEU A 8 3.42 15.61 4.61
CA LEU A 8 2.25 16.48 4.50
C LEU A 8 1.17 15.92 3.57
N ALA A 9 1.55 15.22 2.50
CA ALA A 9 0.60 14.60 1.57
C ALA A 9 -0.24 13.49 2.21
N CYS A 10 0.25 12.87 3.28
CA CYS A 10 -0.46 11.79 3.99
C CYS A 10 -1.19 12.25 5.27
N ASP A 11 -1.08 13.52 5.66
CA ASP A 11 -1.85 14.04 6.80
C ASP A 11 -3.33 14.31 6.45
N ASP A 12 -3.62 14.54 5.17
CA ASP A 12 -4.96 14.93 4.68
C ASP A 12 -5.74 13.77 4.01
N VAL A 13 -5.21 12.55 3.99
CA VAL A 13 -5.87 11.40 3.34
C VAL A 13 -6.94 10.77 4.24
N ASN A 14 -8.14 10.58 3.70
CA ASN A 14 -9.31 10.06 4.43
C ASN A 14 -9.97 8.85 3.75
N LYS A 15 -9.67 8.63 2.47
CA LYS A 15 -10.12 7.48 1.68
C LYS A 15 -8.97 6.98 0.80
N ILE A 16 -9.04 5.72 0.39
CA ILE A 16 -8.00 5.07 -0.43
C ILE A 16 -7.74 5.84 -1.73
N THR A 17 -8.76 6.44 -2.35
CA THR A 17 -8.60 7.23 -3.57
C THR A 17 -7.72 8.46 -3.36
N ASP A 18 -7.72 9.06 -2.15
CA ASP A 18 -6.85 10.19 -1.83
C ASP A 18 -5.37 9.78 -1.88
N VAL A 19 -5.07 8.48 -1.76
CA VAL A 19 -3.72 7.92 -1.88
C VAL A 19 -3.42 7.57 -3.33
N THR A 20 -4.31 6.84 -4.02
CA THR A 20 -4.07 6.41 -5.41
C THR A 20 -3.89 7.59 -6.35
N ASP A 21 -4.63 8.69 -6.15
CA ASP A 21 -4.54 9.91 -6.95
C ASP A 21 -3.16 10.62 -6.84
N GLN A 22 -2.33 10.26 -5.85
CA GLN A 22 -0.98 10.82 -5.67
C GLN A 22 0.07 10.14 -6.54
N PHE A 23 -0.23 8.97 -7.11
CA PHE A 23 0.73 8.16 -7.83
C PHE A 23 0.29 7.94 -9.27
N HIS A 24 1.20 8.17 -10.21
CA HIS A 24 0.95 7.76 -11.59
C HIS A 24 1.01 6.23 -11.69
N TYR A 25 0.04 5.64 -12.37
CA TYR A 25 0.01 4.23 -12.72
C TYR A 25 -0.17 4.10 -14.23
N GLU A 26 0.70 3.32 -14.86
CA GLU A 26 0.59 2.93 -16.26
C GLU A 26 0.71 1.40 -16.31
N ASP A 27 -0.29 0.72 -16.85
CA ASP A 27 -0.23 -0.72 -17.09
C ASP A 27 0.61 -1.01 -18.34
N ILE A 28 1.92 -1.10 -18.15
CA ILE A 28 2.86 -1.45 -19.23
C ILE A 28 2.83 -2.98 -19.40
N SER A 29 1.70 -3.51 -19.85
CA SER A 29 1.63 -4.89 -20.29
C SER A 29 2.61 -5.07 -21.45
N ASN A 30 3.56 -6.01 -21.36
CA ASN A 30 3.85 -6.99 -22.43
C ASN A 30 4.99 -7.99 -22.13
N GLU A 31 5.91 -7.81 -21.17
CA GLU A 31 7.08 -8.72 -21.08
C GLU A 31 7.51 -9.23 -19.67
N HIS A 32 6.94 -8.75 -18.53
CA HIS A 32 7.48 -9.05 -17.18
C HIS A 32 6.46 -9.50 -16.11
N ARG A 33 5.44 -10.27 -16.50
CA ARG A 33 4.31 -10.67 -15.61
C ARG A 33 4.70 -11.34 -14.29
N ASP A 34 5.84 -12.02 -14.24
CA ASP A 34 6.27 -12.72 -13.01
C ASP A 34 6.90 -11.75 -11.99
N GLU A 35 7.54 -10.66 -12.45
CA GLU A 35 8.12 -9.62 -11.61
C GLU A 35 7.05 -8.67 -11.04
N ASP A 36 5.97 -8.42 -11.78
CA ASP A 36 4.86 -7.55 -11.36
C ASP A 36 4.17 -8.08 -10.09
N SER A 37 4.08 -9.40 -9.94
CA SER A 37 3.48 -10.03 -8.74
C SER A 37 4.22 -9.68 -7.44
N GLN A 38 5.50 -9.30 -7.56
CA GLN A 38 6.37 -8.94 -6.44
C GLN A 38 6.26 -7.45 -6.07
N LEU A 39 5.47 -6.66 -6.80
CA LEU A 39 5.32 -5.22 -6.58
C LEU A 39 3.90 -4.87 -6.09
N VAL A 40 3.82 -3.76 -5.36
CA VAL A 40 2.56 -3.15 -4.92
C VAL A 40 2.30 -1.89 -5.74
N SER A 41 1.15 -1.87 -6.43
CA SER A 41 0.73 -0.76 -7.30
C SER A 41 -0.09 0.28 -6.53
N CYS A 42 0.58 1.27 -5.93
CA CYS A 42 -0.10 2.30 -5.14
C CYS A 42 -0.99 3.27 -5.92
N GLY A 43 -0.85 3.37 -7.25
CA GLY A 43 -1.66 4.25 -8.09
C GLY A 43 -2.76 3.54 -8.89
N GLN A 44 -2.90 2.21 -8.74
CA GLN A 44 -3.85 1.44 -9.54
C GLN A 44 -5.28 1.66 -9.05
N ASP A 45 -6.16 2.22 -9.90
CA ASP A 45 -7.57 2.51 -9.54
C ASP A 45 -8.60 2.13 -10.64
N ASP A 46 -8.19 1.40 -11.68
CA ASP A 46 -9.09 0.97 -12.76
C ASP A 46 -10.00 -0.21 -12.33
N SER A 47 -9.79 -1.40 -12.92
CA SER A 47 -10.60 -2.59 -12.64
C SER A 47 -10.25 -3.27 -11.31
N TYR A 48 -9.12 -2.88 -10.72
CA TYR A 48 -8.60 -3.41 -9.47
C TYR A 48 -7.83 -2.31 -8.75
N ASN A 49 -8.07 -2.17 -7.45
CA ASN A 49 -7.36 -1.23 -6.59
C ASN A 49 -6.59 -2.01 -5.53
N GLU A 50 -5.27 -2.04 -5.68
CA GLU A 50 -4.35 -2.81 -4.85
C GLU A 50 -4.40 -2.36 -3.38
N LEU A 51 -4.45 -1.05 -3.12
CA LEU A 51 -4.52 -0.52 -1.75
C LEU A 51 -5.83 -0.90 -1.06
N LYS A 52 -6.93 -0.91 -1.82
CA LYS A 52 -8.23 -1.39 -1.34
C LYS A 52 -8.24 -2.87 -1.05
N TYR A 53 -7.57 -3.67 -1.88
CA TYR A 53 -7.38 -5.09 -1.62
C TYR A 53 -6.60 -5.31 -0.31
N ILE A 54 -5.47 -4.62 -0.13
CA ILE A 54 -4.66 -4.72 1.09
C ILE A 54 -5.48 -4.34 2.32
N TYR A 55 -6.19 -3.22 2.27
CA TYR A 55 -7.06 -2.78 3.36
C TYR A 55 -8.10 -3.86 3.71
N ASN A 56 -8.86 -4.33 2.73
CA ASN A 56 -9.98 -5.25 2.96
C ASN A 56 -9.54 -6.66 3.38
N GLN A 57 -8.35 -7.10 2.99
CA GLN A 57 -7.89 -8.46 3.28
C GLN A 57 -7.01 -8.55 4.52
N HIS A 58 -6.33 -7.46 4.88
CA HIS A 58 -5.28 -7.51 5.89
C HIS A 58 -5.39 -6.45 6.97
N LEU A 59 -6.04 -5.30 6.72
CA LEU A 59 -6.13 -4.23 7.72
C LEU A 59 -7.51 -4.14 8.38
N SER A 60 -8.59 -4.50 7.68
CA SER A 60 -9.95 -4.33 8.19
C SER A 60 -10.18 -5.10 9.49
N VAL A 61 -9.55 -6.26 9.67
CA VAL A 61 -9.64 -7.04 10.92
C VAL A 61 -9.14 -6.25 12.13
N TYR A 62 -7.98 -5.59 12.02
CA TYR A 62 -7.44 -4.75 13.10
C TYR A 62 -8.29 -3.50 13.35
N VAL A 63 -8.98 -3.01 12.31
CA VAL A 63 -9.95 -1.91 12.46
C VAL A 63 -11.21 -2.38 13.20
N GLU A 64 -11.71 -3.58 12.87
CA GLU A 64 -12.88 -4.18 13.51
C GLU A 64 -12.61 -4.56 14.97
N GLU A 65 -11.39 -5.01 15.28
CA GLU A 65 -10.94 -5.35 16.63
C GLU A 65 -10.58 -4.10 17.46
N GLY A 66 -10.39 -2.95 16.82
CA GLY A 66 -10.10 -1.67 17.46
C GLY A 66 -8.63 -1.43 17.78
N ASP A 67 -7.73 -2.28 17.27
CA ASP A 67 -6.28 -2.14 17.42
C ASP A 67 -5.74 -0.92 16.65
N ILE A 68 -6.35 -0.63 15.49
CA ILE A 68 -6.06 0.56 14.69
C ILE A 68 -7.36 1.21 14.21
N THR A 69 -7.30 2.50 13.90
CA THR A 69 -8.41 3.20 13.25
C THR A 69 -8.31 3.07 11.73
N LYS A 70 -9.44 3.27 11.04
CA LYS A 70 -9.47 3.38 9.58
C LYS A 70 -8.54 4.48 9.06
N GLU A 71 -8.48 5.61 9.77
CA GLU A 71 -7.61 6.74 9.43
C GLU A 71 -6.13 6.35 9.53
N GLN A 72 -5.73 5.67 10.61
CA GLN A 72 -4.37 5.14 10.76
C GLN A 72 -4.02 4.16 9.63
N ALA A 73 -4.94 3.26 9.26
CA ALA A 73 -4.73 2.32 8.16
C ALA A 73 -4.51 3.03 6.82
N ILE A 74 -5.33 4.03 6.47
CA ILE A 74 -5.21 4.77 5.20
C ILE A 74 -3.94 5.63 5.19
N LYS A 75 -3.65 6.30 6.31
CA LYS A 75 -2.41 7.08 6.46
C LYS A 75 -1.18 6.20 6.31
N ALA A 76 -1.15 5.04 6.97
CA ALA A 76 -0.03 4.11 6.86
C ALA A 76 0.14 3.58 5.43
N LEU A 77 -0.94 3.28 4.70
CA LEU A 77 -0.85 2.92 3.27
C LEU A 77 -0.22 4.06 2.45
N CYS A 78 -0.63 5.32 2.67
CA CYS A 78 -0.04 6.48 2.03
C CYS A 78 1.46 6.62 2.34
N GLU A 79 1.82 6.55 3.62
CA GLU A 79 3.21 6.71 4.06
C GLU A 79 4.09 5.61 3.47
N VAL A 80 3.67 4.34 3.56
CA VAL A 80 4.43 3.22 2.98
C VAL A 80 4.56 3.41 1.48
N CYS A 81 3.53 3.85 0.77
CA CYS A 81 3.61 4.15 -0.65
C CYS A 81 4.69 5.18 -0.99
N HIS A 82 4.87 6.23 -0.18
CA HIS A 82 5.91 7.25 -0.38
C HIS A 82 7.30 6.86 0.16
N MET A 83 7.43 5.76 0.90
CA MET A 83 8.72 5.30 1.41
C MET A 83 9.61 4.62 0.36
N PHE A 84 9.04 4.23 -0.78
CA PHE A 84 9.77 3.58 -1.87
C PHE A 84 10.12 4.58 -2.95
N ASP A 85 11.34 4.50 -3.48
CA ASP A 85 11.69 5.20 -4.71
C ASP A 85 10.86 4.67 -5.89
N SER A 86 10.61 5.55 -6.86
CA SER A 86 9.55 5.54 -7.88
C SER A 86 9.36 4.28 -8.73
N GLU A 87 10.20 3.26 -8.59
CA GLU A 87 10.23 2.11 -9.50
C GLU A 87 10.02 0.74 -8.82
N ARG A 88 10.17 0.61 -7.48
CA ARG A 88 10.17 -0.73 -6.84
C ARG A 88 9.56 -0.77 -5.45
N ARG A 89 8.24 -0.89 -5.37
CA ARG A 89 7.50 -1.20 -4.14
C ARG A 89 7.43 -2.70 -3.92
N ASN A 90 8.54 -3.31 -3.52
CA ASN A 90 8.55 -4.74 -3.22
C ASN A 90 7.47 -5.09 -2.19
N ARG A 91 6.68 -6.11 -2.47
CA ARG A 91 5.50 -6.48 -1.68
C ARG A 91 5.88 -6.91 -0.26
N ASP A 92 6.88 -7.76 -0.10
CA ASP A 92 7.35 -8.22 1.21
C ASP A 92 7.79 -7.03 2.07
N GLU A 93 8.59 -6.13 1.48
CA GLU A 93 9.03 -4.93 2.17
C GLU A 93 7.85 -3.99 2.47
N PHE A 94 6.88 -3.88 1.58
CA PHE A 94 5.68 -3.06 1.77
C PHE A 94 4.91 -3.51 3.01
N TYR A 95 4.61 -4.80 3.11
CA TYR A 95 3.91 -5.36 4.26
C TYR A 95 4.74 -5.26 5.54
N HIS A 96 6.06 -5.46 5.47
CA HIS A 96 6.93 -5.27 6.64
C HIS A 96 6.94 -3.83 7.16
N LYS A 97 6.97 -2.82 6.27
CA LYS A 97 6.88 -1.42 6.68
C LYS A 97 5.50 -1.10 7.25
N LEU A 98 4.44 -1.64 6.66
CA LEU A 98 3.07 -1.46 7.12
C LEU A 98 2.88 -2.00 8.54
N SER A 99 3.35 -3.22 8.81
CA SER A 99 3.36 -3.82 10.15
C SER A 99 4.13 -2.97 11.17
N ARG A 100 5.27 -2.41 10.78
CA ARG A 100 6.08 -1.55 11.67
C ARG A 100 5.40 -0.22 11.99
N LEU A 101 4.74 0.41 11.02
CA LEU A 101 4.06 1.70 11.24
C LEU A 101 2.81 1.56 12.11
N LEU A 102 2.09 0.45 11.92
CA LEU A 102 0.84 0.19 12.62
C LEU A 102 1.02 -0.56 13.95
N GLU A 103 2.23 -1.06 14.22
CA GLU A 103 2.54 -1.90 15.38
C GLU A 103 1.66 -3.16 15.47
N VAL A 104 1.22 -3.69 14.32
CA VAL A 104 0.42 -4.93 14.19
C VAL A 104 1.08 -5.90 13.22
N GLU A 105 0.79 -7.21 13.34
CA GLU A 105 1.36 -8.23 12.46
C GLU A 105 0.54 -8.39 11.17
N VAL A 106 0.69 -7.47 10.20
CA VAL A 106 0.00 -7.60 8.92
C VAL A 106 0.50 -8.84 8.16
N PRO A 107 -0.36 -9.85 7.90
CA PRO A 107 0.08 -11.09 7.29
C PRO A 107 0.48 -10.86 5.83
N PHE A 108 1.70 -11.25 5.49
CA PHE A 108 2.20 -11.20 4.12
C PHE A 108 1.59 -12.36 3.31
N PRO A 109 0.84 -12.08 2.23
CA PRO A 109 0.48 -13.11 1.29
C PRO A 109 1.75 -13.47 0.51
N GLY A 110 2.46 -14.50 0.97
CA GLY A 110 3.58 -15.07 0.23
C GLY A 110 3.26 -15.18 -1.26
N CYS A 111 4.25 -14.94 -2.14
CA CYS A 111 4.14 -15.33 -3.53
C CYS A 111 3.63 -16.77 -3.55
N ARG A 112 2.36 -16.98 -3.94
CA ARG A 112 1.83 -18.32 -4.12
C ARG A 112 2.64 -18.91 -5.25
N GLY A 113 3.65 -19.72 -4.89
CA GLY A 113 4.40 -20.51 -5.84
C GLY A 113 3.40 -21.21 -6.75
N ARG A 114 3.41 -20.84 -8.02
CA ARG A 114 2.84 -21.68 -9.06
C ARG A 114 3.83 -22.81 -9.36
#